data_AF-A0A651GU37-F1
#
_entry.id   AF-A0A651GU37-F1
#
_cell.length_a   1.000
_cell.length_b   1.000
_cell.length_c   1.000
_cell.angle_alpha   90.00
_cell.angle_beta   90.00
_cell.angle_gamma   90.00
#
_symmetry.space_group_name_H-M   'P 1'
#
loop_
_entity.id
_entity.type
_entity.pdbx_description
1 polymer ?
#
loop_
_entity_poly.entity_id
_entity_poly.type
_entity_poly.pdbx_seq_one_letter_code
_entity_poly.pdbx_strand_id
1 'polypeptide(L)'
;MFGTELYLSLVIGVVVSLIYAERTGVIPAGLVVPGYLALVLDQVLFLIAIFLISFATFLVVEYGVSRLVILFGRRRFVAMLSVGIVFKLVFDALYPAMPFEVYEFRGIGVIVPGLVANSIARQGLPHTMISTLLLSGLTFLLVFVVNLVLS
;
A
#
# COMPACT_ATOMS: atom_id res chain seq x y z
N MET A 1 -11.80 -8.27 16.63
CA MET A 1 -12.66 -8.84 15.58
C MET A 1 -12.24 -8.20 14.25
N PHE A 2 -11.20 -8.73 13.59
CA PHE A 2 -10.55 -8.08 12.44
C PHE A 2 -11.38 -8.13 11.14
N GLY A 3 -12.37 -9.02 11.04
CA GLY A 3 -13.11 -9.23 9.78
C GLY A 3 -13.97 -8.05 9.35
N THR A 4 -14.86 -7.57 10.21
CA THR A 4 -15.82 -6.51 9.86
C THR A 4 -15.14 -5.19 9.53
N GLU A 5 -14.15 -4.79 10.32
CA GLU A 5 -13.40 -3.54 10.09
C GLU A 5 -12.57 -3.61 8.80
N LEU A 6 -11.97 -4.78 8.51
CA LEU A 6 -11.30 -5.02 7.23
C LEU A 6 -12.27 -4.82 6.06
N TYR A 7 -13.46 -5.42 6.10
CA TYR A 7 -14.43 -5.27 5.01
C TYR A 7 -14.91 -3.83 4.86
N LEU A 8 -15.24 -3.15 5.97
CA LEU A 8 -15.66 -1.74 5.95
C LEU A 8 -14.57 -0.84 5.36
N SER A 9 -13.33 -0.98 5.84
CA SER A 9 -12.21 -0.17 5.38
C SER A 9 -11.91 -0.42 3.90
N LEU A 10 -11.97 -1.67 3.44
CA LEU A 10 -11.77 -2.00 2.03
C LEU A 10 -12.86 -1.39 1.14
N VAL A 11 -14.14 -1.54 1.51
CA VAL A 11 -15.25 -1.00 0.72
C VAL A 11 -15.19 0.51 0.67
N ILE A 12 -15.07 1.17 1.83
CA ILE A 12 -14.99 2.63 1.92
C ILE A 12 -13.76 3.14 1.18
N GLY A 13 -12.60 2.53 1.41
CA GLY A 13 -11.34 2.92 0.78
C GLY A 13 -11.37 2.81 -0.74
N VAL A 14 -11.93 1.73 -1.28
CA VAL A 14 -12.09 1.56 -2.74
C VAL A 14 -13.03 2.60 -3.32
N VAL A 15 -14.18 2.84 -2.69
CA VAL A 15 -15.17 3.83 -3.17
C VAL A 15 -14.59 5.24 -3.14
N VAL A 16 -13.97 5.62 -2.03
CA VAL A 16 -13.31 6.93 -1.87
C VAL A 16 -12.17 7.11 -2.87
N SER A 17 -11.37 6.06 -3.08
CA SER A 17 -10.29 6.06 -4.08
C SER A 17 -10.80 6.22 -5.51
N LEU A 18 -11.91 5.55 -5.85
CA LEU A 18 -12.53 5.66 -7.16
C LEU A 18 -13.05 7.08 -7.41
N ILE A 19 -13.80 7.64 -6.45
CA ILE A 19 -14.34 9.00 -6.56
C ILE A 19 -13.18 10.00 -6.73
N TYR A 20 -12.11 9.87 -5.94
CA TYR A 20 -10.94 10.73 -6.09
C TYR A 20 -10.27 10.59 -7.45
N ALA A 21 -10.10 9.35 -7.93
CA ALA A 21 -9.47 9.07 -9.22
C ALA A 21 -10.30 9.63 -10.39
N GLU A 22 -11.62 9.53 -10.36
CA GLU A 22 -12.50 10.11 -11.39
C GLU A 22 -12.44 11.64 -11.41
N ARG A 23 -12.28 12.28 -10.24
CA ARG A 23 -12.27 13.75 -10.13
C ARG A 23 -10.92 14.38 -10.45
N THR A 24 -9.84 13.71 -10.08
CA THR A 24 -8.48 14.27 -10.19
C THR A 24 -7.64 13.65 -11.29
N GLY A 25 -8.04 12.49 -11.80
CA GLY A 25 -7.23 11.67 -12.70
C GLY A 25 -6.06 10.94 -12.02
N VAL A 26 -5.83 11.14 -10.72
CA VAL A 26 -4.73 10.53 -9.96
C VAL A 26 -5.21 9.27 -9.26
N ILE A 27 -4.53 8.14 -9.47
CA ILE A 27 -4.91 6.86 -8.87
C ILE A 27 -4.04 6.61 -7.62
N PRO A 28 -4.62 6.55 -6.42
CA PRO A 28 -3.85 6.34 -5.19
C PRO A 28 -3.36 4.89 -5.13
N ALA A 29 -2.05 4.67 -5.28
CA ALA A 29 -1.34 3.38 -5.08
C ALA A 29 -2.07 2.05 -5.44
N GLY A 30 -3.07 2.06 -6.33
CA GLY A 30 -4.09 1.01 -6.45
C GLY A 30 -5.33 1.26 -5.57
N LEU A 31 -6.53 1.15 -6.15
CA LEU A 31 -7.81 1.55 -5.51
C LEU A 31 -8.06 0.93 -4.13
N VAL A 32 -7.51 -0.26 -3.86
CA VAL A 32 -7.71 -0.98 -2.60
C VAL A 32 -6.74 -0.52 -1.50
N VAL A 33 -5.61 0.11 -1.87
CA VAL A 33 -4.52 0.43 -0.94
C VAL A 33 -4.93 1.41 0.16
N PRO A 34 -5.70 2.48 -0.10
CA PRO A 34 -6.14 3.38 0.97
C PRO A 34 -6.98 2.69 2.05
N GLY A 35 -7.83 1.73 1.66
CA GLY A 35 -8.59 0.92 2.63
C GLY A 35 -7.71 0.00 3.47
N TYR A 36 -6.63 -0.50 2.90
CA TYR A 36 -5.65 -1.29 3.65
C TYR A 36 -4.81 -0.45 4.60
N LEU A 37 -4.31 0.70 4.15
CA LEU A 37 -3.48 1.58 4.97
C LEU A 37 -4.25 2.28 6.08
N ALA A 38 -5.55 2.49 5.91
CA ALA A 38 -6.41 3.01 6.97
C ALA A 38 -6.38 2.11 8.22
N LEU A 39 -6.29 0.78 8.07
CA LEU A 39 -6.27 -0.16 9.20
C LEU A 39 -5.00 -0.09 10.05
N VAL A 40 -3.94 0.52 9.52
CA VAL A 40 -2.62 0.59 10.16
C VAL A 40 -2.15 2.04 10.28
N LEU A 41 -3.08 2.99 10.15
CA LEU A 41 -2.76 4.41 10.06
C LEU A 41 -2.29 5.00 11.39
N ASP A 42 -2.71 4.38 12.49
CA ASP A 42 -2.28 4.62 13.87
C ASP A 42 -0.88 4.05 14.16
N GLN A 43 -0.41 3.09 13.34
CA GLN A 43 0.89 2.45 13.49
C GLN A 43 1.96 3.10 12.60
N VAL A 44 2.51 4.21 13.07
CA VAL A 44 3.47 5.03 12.31
C VAL A 44 4.69 4.23 11.83
N LEU A 45 5.26 3.36 12.68
CA LEU A 45 6.40 2.50 12.31
C LEU A 45 6.07 1.56 11.16
N PHE A 46 4.84 1.04 11.14
CA PHE A 46 4.36 0.13 10.10
C PHE A 46 4.16 0.85 8.76
N LEU A 47 3.54 2.03 8.78
CA LEU A 47 3.42 2.89 7.60
C LEU A 47 4.78 3.22 6.99
N ILE A 48 5.75 3.62 7.82
CA ILE A 48 7.11 3.92 7.37
C ILE A 48 7.74 2.69 6.71
N ALA A 49 7.60 1.50 7.31
CA ALA A 49 8.12 0.26 6.75
C ALA A 49 7.49 -0.07 5.39
N ILE A 50 6.17 0.04 5.25
CA ILE A 50 5.49 -0.18 3.95
C ILE A 50 6.07 0.75 2.89
N PHE A 51 6.16 2.05 3.18
CA PHE A 51 6.65 3.02 2.19
C PHE A 51 8.14 2.83 1.88
N LEU A 52 8.95 2.45 2.87
CA LEU A 52 10.35 2.12 2.68
C LEU A 52 10.52 0.89 1.78
N ILE A 53 9.78 -0.19 2.04
CA ILE A 53 9.75 -1.39 1.19
C ILE A 53 9.26 -1.03 -0.22
N SER A 54 8.23 -0.20 -0.34
CA SER A 54 7.70 0.27 -1.63
C SER A 54 8.74 1.03 -2.43
N PHE A 55 9.47 1.94 -1.77
CA PHE A 55 10.49 2.74 -2.41
C PHE A 55 11.70 1.90 -2.81
N ALA A 56 12.16 0.99 -1.94
CA ALA A 56 13.21 0.03 -2.27
C ALA A 56 12.82 -0.86 -3.46
N THR A 57 11.58 -1.35 -3.48
CA THR A 57 11.01 -2.13 -4.58
C THR A 57 11.05 -1.35 -5.89
N PHE A 58 10.59 -0.09 -5.87
CA PHE A 58 10.65 0.80 -7.01
C PHE A 58 12.08 0.96 -7.52
N LEU A 59 13.05 1.23 -6.63
CA LEU A 59 14.44 1.41 -7.01
C LEU A 59 15.06 0.15 -7.64
N VAL A 60 14.85 -1.02 -7.03
CA VAL A 60 15.40 -2.29 -7.53
C VAL A 60 14.83 -2.65 -8.89
N VAL A 61 13.52 -2.50 -9.08
CA VAL A 61 12.88 -2.86 -10.35
C VAL A 61 13.23 -1.86 -11.45
N GLU A 62 13.16 -0.57 -11.16
CA GLU A 62 13.32 0.48 -12.16
C GLU A 62 14.78 0.73 -12.55
N TYR A 63 15.72 0.57 -11.62
CA TYR A 63 17.14 0.82 -11.89
C TYR A 63 18.00 -0.47 -11.93
N GLY A 64 17.50 -1.59 -11.43
CA GLY A 64 18.18 -2.89 -11.48
C GLY A 64 17.61 -3.82 -12.54
N VAL A 65 16.39 -4.33 -12.31
CA VAL A 65 15.80 -5.39 -13.13
C VAL A 65 15.52 -4.92 -14.57
N SER A 66 15.07 -3.67 -14.74
CA SER A 66 14.82 -3.05 -16.05
C SER A 66 16.05 -3.05 -16.97
N ARG A 67 17.27 -3.10 -16.42
CA ARG A 67 18.51 -3.17 -17.19
C ARG A 67 18.77 -4.55 -17.79
N LEU A 68 18.23 -5.59 -17.16
CA LEU A 68 18.41 -6.98 -17.58
C LEU A 68 17.29 -7.44 -18.50
N VAL A 69 16.07 -6.93 -18.28
CA VAL A 69 14.87 -7.37 -19.01
C VAL A 69 13.99 -6.18 -19.35
N ILE A 70 13.42 -6.21 -20.55
CA ILE A 70 12.44 -5.23 -21.01
C ILE A 70 11.14 -5.36 -20.19
N LEU A 71 10.90 -4.42 -19.27
CA LEU A 71 9.74 -4.38 -18.38
C LEU A 71 8.74 -3.28 -18.79
N PHE A 72 7.67 -3.67 -19.48
CA PHE A 72 6.55 -2.77 -19.81
C PHE A 72 5.19 -3.36 -19.43
N GLY A 73 4.22 -2.47 -19.20
CA GLY A 73 2.83 -2.82 -18.94
C GLY A 73 2.65 -3.82 -17.79
N ARG A 74 2.05 -4.98 -18.09
CA ARG A 74 1.78 -6.05 -17.11
C ARG A 74 3.06 -6.68 -16.55
N ARG A 75 4.15 -6.75 -17.31
CA ARG A 75 5.41 -7.36 -16.83
C ARG A 75 6.06 -6.53 -15.73
N ARG A 76 6.09 -5.21 -15.91
CA ARG A 76 6.58 -4.27 -14.89
C ARG A 76 5.77 -4.37 -13.61
N PHE A 77 4.44 -4.45 -13.73
CA PHE A 77 3.55 -4.62 -12.58
C PHE A 77 3.86 -5.91 -11.79
N VAL A 78 3.97 -7.05 -12.49
CA VAL A 78 4.31 -8.33 -11.84
C VAL A 78 5.70 -8.26 -11.19
N ALA A 79 6.69 -7.65 -11.84
CA ALA A 79 8.02 -7.48 -11.26
C ALA A 79 8.00 -6.63 -9.97
N MET A 80 7.24 -5.54 -9.93
CA MET A 80 7.05 -4.71 -8.74
C MET A 80 6.40 -5.51 -7.60
N LEU A 81 5.35 -6.27 -7.90
CA LEU A 81 4.73 -7.16 -6.91
C LEU A 81 5.72 -8.20 -6.40
N SER A 82 6.40 -8.93 -7.28
CA SER A 82 7.33 -10.00 -6.89
C SER A 82 8.48 -9.48 -6.03
N VAL A 83 9.11 -8.36 -6.41
CA VAL A 83 10.21 -7.78 -5.62
C VAL A 83 9.71 -7.24 -4.28
N GLY A 84 8.52 -6.61 -4.24
CA GLY A 84 7.91 -6.17 -2.98
C GLY A 84 7.65 -7.32 -2.02
N ILE A 85 7.15 -8.45 -2.53
CA ILE A 85 6.94 -9.68 -1.75
C ILE A 85 8.29 -10.21 -1.22
N VAL A 86 9.32 -10.27 -2.06
CA VAL A 86 10.66 -10.71 -1.64
C VAL A 86 11.20 -9.82 -0.53
N PHE A 87 11.11 -8.50 -0.65
CA PHE A 87 11.55 -7.59 0.41
C PHE A 87 10.77 -7.78 1.70
N LYS A 88 9.45 -7.96 1.62
CA LYS A 88 8.62 -8.28 2.78
C LYS A 88 9.11 -9.56 3.47
N LEU A 89 9.37 -10.63 2.71
CA LEU A 89 9.86 -11.89 3.27
C LEU A 89 11.23 -11.74 3.94
N VAL A 90 12.12 -10.92 3.37
CA VAL A 90 13.41 -10.58 3.99
C VAL A 90 13.21 -9.82 5.31
N PHE A 91 12.30 -8.83 5.32
CA PHE A 91 11.97 -8.08 6.53
C PHE A 91 11.39 -8.97 7.63
N ASP A 92 10.49 -9.89 7.28
CA ASP A 92 9.94 -10.88 8.22
C ASP A 92 11.04 -11.79 8.81
N ALA A 93 11.99 -12.22 7.98
CA ALA A 93 13.08 -13.09 8.41
C ALA A 93 14.08 -12.41 9.36
N LEU A 94 14.11 -11.07 9.39
CA LEU A 94 14.95 -10.27 10.29
C LEU A 94 14.28 -10.01 11.65
N TYR A 95 13.07 -10.50 11.90
CA TYR A 95 12.44 -10.44 13.21
C TYR A 95 13.21 -11.31 14.24
N PRO A 96 13.44 -10.84 15.49
CA PRO A 96 12.96 -9.60 16.12
C PRO A 96 13.94 -8.42 16.02
N ALA A 97 15.07 -8.56 15.32
CA ALA A 97 16.04 -7.46 15.17
C ALA A 97 15.42 -6.22 14.51
N MET A 98 14.37 -6.44 13.69
CA MET A 98 13.45 -5.41 13.24
C MET A 98 12.09 -5.59 13.94
N PRO A 99 11.54 -4.57 14.63
CA PRO A 99 10.36 -4.69 15.48
C PRO A 99 9.06 -4.62 14.67
N PHE A 100 8.88 -5.52 13.72
CA PHE A 100 7.64 -5.60 12.93
C PHE A 100 6.88 -6.86 13.33
N GLU A 101 5.70 -6.70 13.92
CA GLU A 101 4.86 -7.85 14.25
C GLU A 101 4.33 -8.51 12.97
N VAL A 102 4.77 -9.75 12.76
CA VAL A 102 4.45 -10.60 11.59
C VAL A 102 2.93 -10.86 11.45
N TYR A 103 2.14 -10.68 12.52
CA TYR A 103 0.74 -11.08 12.56
C TYR A 103 -0.20 -10.15 11.76
N GLU A 104 0.05 -8.85 11.72
CA GLU A 104 -0.78 -7.89 10.98
C GLU A 104 -0.40 -7.79 9.49
N PHE A 105 0.78 -8.30 9.13
CA PHE A 105 1.33 -8.28 7.78
C PHE A 105 0.83 -9.39 6.84
N ARG A 106 0.00 -10.34 7.31
CA ARG A 106 -0.20 -11.64 6.62
C ARG A 106 -0.88 -11.57 5.25
N GLY A 107 -1.54 -10.47 4.89
CA GLY A 107 -2.07 -10.26 3.53
C GLY A 107 -1.87 -8.83 3.01
N ILE A 108 -2.00 -7.86 3.89
CA ILE A 108 -1.99 -6.42 3.56
C ILE A 108 -0.61 -5.96 3.08
N GLY A 109 0.40 -6.12 3.94
CA GLY A 109 1.73 -5.61 3.65
C GLY A 109 2.52 -6.44 2.63
N VAL A 110 2.01 -7.59 2.20
CA VAL A 110 2.65 -8.40 1.14
C VAL A 110 2.47 -7.75 -0.24
N ILE A 111 1.26 -7.27 -0.54
CA ILE A 111 0.89 -6.78 -1.88
C ILE A 111 1.00 -5.25 -1.95
N VAL A 112 0.63 -4.54 -0.88
CA VAL A 112 0.60 -3.07 -0.86
C VAL A 112 1.93 -2.45 -1.30
N PRO A 113 3.12 -2.88 -0.83
CA PRO A 113 4.37 -2.25 -1.24
C PRO A 113 4.64 -2.33 -2.74
N GLY A 114 4.32 -3.46 -3.37
CA GLY A 114 4.46 -3.62 -4.82
C GLY A 114 3.47 -2.77 -5.61
N LEU A 115 2.23 -2.58 -5.11
CA LEU A 115 1.26 -1.69 -5.72
C LEU A 115 1.69 -0.22 -5.63
N VAL A 116 2.14 0.21 -4.45
CA VAL A 116 2.69 1.56 -4.24
C VAL A 116 3.91 1.78 -5.13
N ALA A 117 4.85 0.84 -5.17
CA ALA A 117 6.05 0.91 -6.01
C ALA A 117 5.68 1.08 -7.50
N ASN A 118 4.75 0.26 -7.99
CA ASN A 118 4.28 0.36 -9.37
C ASN A 118 3.57 1.71 -9.65
N SER A 119 2.83 2.26 -8.70
CA SER A 119 2.22 3.58 -8.85
C SER A 119 3.25 4.70 -8.88
N ILE A 120 4.27 4.67 -7.99
CA ILE A 120 5.41 5.61 -8.04
C ILE A 120 6.04 5.60 -9.43
N ALA A 121 6.22 4.40 -9.99
CA ALA A 121 6.76 4.18 -11.32
C ALA A 121 5.90 4.75 -12.48
N ARG A 122 4.61 4.99 -12.27
CA ARG A 122 3.65 5.45 -13.29
C ARG A 122 3.34 6.93 -13.20
N GLN A 123 3.14 7.44 -11.98
CA GLN A 123 2.65 8.82 -11.74
C GLN A 123 3.60 9.65 -10.88
N GLY A 124 4.74 9.08 -10.48
CA GLY A 124 5.72 9.75 -9.62
C GLY A 124 5.45 9.57 -8.13
N LEU A 125 6.52 9.79 -7.36
CA LEU A 125 6.52 9.68 -5.90
C LEU A 125 5.54 10.65 -5.21
N PRO A 126 5.57 11.98 -5.47
CA PRO A 126 4.76 12.91 -4.68
C PRO A 126 3.26 12.69 -4.89
N HIS A 127 2.83 12.47 -6.14
CA HIS A 127 1.43 12.19 -6.45
C HIS A 127 0.94 10.90 -5.80
N THR A 128 1.78 9.86 -5.79
CA THR A 128 1.42 8.58 -5.14
C THR A 128 1.34 8.72 -3.62
N MET A 129 2.35 9.32 -2.99
CA MET A 129 2.40 9.44 -1.53
C MET A 129 1.28 10.31 -0.99
N ILE A 130 1.06 11.49 -1.57
CA ILE A 130 0.07 12.46 -1.10
C ILE A 130 -1.35 11.89 -1.28
N SER A 131 -1.69 11.41 -2.47
CA SER A 131 -3.04 10.86 -2.72
C SER A 131 -3.33 9.65 -1.84
N THR A 132 -2.35 8.75 -1.68
CA THR A 132 -2.54 7.54 -0.89
C THR A 132 -2.69 7.87 0.59
N LEU A 133 -1.85 8.73 1.17
CA LEU A 133 -1.96 9.14 2.57
C LEU A 133 -3.25 9.89 2.86
N LEU A 134 -3.62 10.84 2.00
CA LEU A 134 -4.87 11.60 2.15
C LEU A 134 -6.09 10.68 2.18
N LEU A 135 -6.17 9.75 1.23
CA LEU A 135 -7.34 8.87 1.13
C LEU A 135 -7.32 7.77 2.20
N SER A 136 -6.15 7.33 2.64
CA SER A 136 -6.05 6.41 3.79
C SER A 136 -6.54 7.10 5.06
N GLY A 137 -6.13 8.35 5.29
CA GLY A 137 -6.59 9.15 6.42
C GLY A 137 -8.09 9.43 6.37
N LEU A 138 -8.61 9.79 5.19
CA LEU A 138 -10.06 9.97 5.00
C LEU A 138 -10.83 8.67 5.26
N THR A 139 -10.34 7.54 4.75
CA THR A 139 -10.96 6.23 4.96
C THR A 139 -10.96 5.85 6.44
N PHE A 140 -9.84 6.07 7.14
CA PHE A 140 -9.74 5.84 8.58
C PHE A 140 -10.77 6.65 9.36
N LEU A 141 -10.91 7.95 9.07
CA LEU A 141 -11.89 8.82 9.72
C LEU A 141 -13.33 8.35 9.45
N LEU A 142 -13.66 7.95 8.23
CA LEU A 142 -14.99 7.46 7.89
C LEU A 142 -15.31 6.15 8.61
N VAL A 143 -14.37 5.20 8.66
CA VAL A 143 -14.53 3.95 9.40
C VAL A 143 -14.72 4.23 10.89
N PHE A 144 -13.93 5.14 11.46
CA PHE A 144 -14.05 5.55 12.86
C PHE A 144 -15.46 6.12 13.16
N VAL A 145 -15.98 7.00 12.31
CA VAL A 145 -17.34 7.55 12.47
C VAL A 145 -18.40 6.47 12.36
N VAL A 146 -18.29 5.54 11.41
CA VAL A 146 -19.24 4.42 11.27
C VAL A 146 -19.24 3.55 12.53
N ASN A 147 -18.07 3.21 13.04
CA ASN A 147 -17.95 2.43 14.27
C ASN A 147 -18.55 3.15 15.48
N LEU A 148 -18.36 4.48 15.60
CA LEU A 148 -18.94 5.29 16.67
C LEU A 148 -20.48 5.34 16.64
N VAL A 149 -21.08 5.31 15.45
CA VAL A 149 -22.54 5.37 15.29
C VAL A 149 -23.20 4.00 15.53
N LEU A 150 -22.47 2.91 15.26
CA LEU A 150 -22.95 1.53 15.41
C LEU A 150 -22.70 0.92 16.80
N SER A 151 -21.92 1.59 17.65
CA SER A 151 -21.62 1.22 19.04
C SER A 151 -22.64 1.78 20.03
#